data_AF-A0A948YVJ2-F1
#
_entry.id   AF-A0A948YVJ2-F1
#
_cell.length_a   1.000
_cell.length_b   1.000
_cell.length_c   1.000
_cell.angle_alpha   90.00
_cell.angle_beta   90.00
_cell.angle_gamma   90.00
#
_symmetry.space_group_name_H-M   'P 1'
#
loop_
_entity.id
_entity.type
_entity.pdbx_description
1 polymer ?
#
loop_
_entity_poly.entity_id
_entity_poly.type
_entity_poly.pdbx_seq_one_letter_code
_entity_poly.pdbx_strand_id
1 'polypeptide(L)'
;MTQKIDISTSTLGRFVLIILGLIFLFLVRDILLMVFIALIIAAAIDGPVDWMAARGVRRPLGALVIYLAIFSLLAAFVYWALPVLAGQLRALASISPDYLNRLVADISVFHQKIGMDYAQKLLENLSDQLYGATGNIFGTAVNIFGGIFSAFVIIIISFYLVVQDKGIKMFLSSITPAEHRPYAVSLAERIQTKLGRWLRAQLITM
;
A
#
# COMPACT_ATOMS: atom_id res chain seq x y z
N MET A 1 5.09 12.96 -57.77
CA MET A 1 6.23 12.38 -57.03
C MET A 1 5.67 11.69 -55.79
N THR A 2 5.59 10.35 -55.79
CA THR A 2 5.05 9.56 -54.68
C THR A 2 6.21 8.97 -53.88
N GLN A 3 6.49 9.56 -52.72
CA GLN A 3 7.53 9.12 -51.81
C GLN A 3 7.05 7.84 -51.10
N LYS A 4 7.67 6.70 -51.43
CA LYS A 4 7.38 5.42 -50.76
C LYS A 4 8.03 5.44 -49.39
N ILE A 5 7.23 5.38 -48.33
CA ILE A 5 7.70 5.23 -46.96
C ILE A 5 8.06 3.74 -46.80
N ASP A 6 9.33 3.40 -46.96
CA ASP A 6 9.85 2.07 -46.64
C ASP A 6 9.94 1.94 -45.11
N ILE A 7 8.89 1.39 -44.50
CA ILE A 7 8.91 0.98 -43.10
C ILE A 7 9.82 -0.24 -43.00
N SER A 8 11.09 0.00 -42.69
CA SER A 8 12.08 -1.04 -42.44
C SER A 8 11.56 -2.04 -41.38
N THR A 9 11.64 -3.33 -41.66
CA THR A 9 11.26 -4.43 -40.73
C THR A 9 11.94 -4.30 -39.36
N SER A 10 13.11 -3.66 -39.31
CA SER A 10 13.83 -3.32 -38.07
C SER A 10 13.09 -2.29 -37.20
N THR A 11 12.44 -1.29 -37.81
CA THR A 11 11.64 -0.28 -37.12
C THR A 11 10.35 -0.89 -36.57
N LEU A 12 9.70 -1.76 -37.35
CA LEU A 12 8.50 -2.47 -36.90
C LEU A 12 8.82 -3.40 -35.72
N GLY A 13 9.93 -4.14 -35.79
CA GLY A 13 10.38 -5.02 -34.70
C GLY A 13 10.72 -4.25 -33.41
N ARG A 14 11.41 -3.12 -33.52
CA ARG A 14 11.69 -2.23 -32.37
C ARG A 14 10.40 -1.68 -31.76
N PHE A 15 9.45 -1.26 -32.60
CA PHE A 15 8.17 -0.72 -32.15
C PHE A 15 7.35 -1.78 -31.37
N VAL A 16 7.29 -3.01 -31.89
CA VAL A 16 6.64 -4.14 -31.21
C VAL A 16 7.34 -4.47 -29.88
N LEU A 17 8.68 -4.49 -29.85
CA LEU A 17 9.44 -4.70 -28.61
C LEU A 17 9.17 -3.63 -27.56
N ILE A 18 9.10 -2.36 -27.96
CA ILE A 18 8.80 -1.25 -27.04
C ILE A 18 7.38 -1.38 -26.48
N ILE A 19 6.39 -1.66 -27.33
CA ILE A 19 5.00 -1.88 -26.89
C ILE A 19 4.92 -3.07 -25.93
N LEU A 20 5.55 -4.18 -26.28
CA LEU A 20 5.55 -5.38 -25.45
C LEU A 20 6.25 -5.12 -24.11
N GLY A 21 7.34 -4.35 -24.11
CA GLY A 21 8.01 -3.88 -22.90
C GLY A 21 7.13 -2.97 -22.04
N LEU A 22 6.38 -2.05 -22.65
CA LEU A 22 5.43 -1.16 -21.94
C LEU A 22 4.26 -1.94 -21.33
N ILE A 23 3.70 -2.91 -22.06
CA ILE A 23 2.64 -3.79 -21.55
C ILE A 23 3.17 -4.63 -20.39
N PHE A 24 4.38 -5.19 -20.53
CA PHE A 24 5.03 -5.92 -19.45
C PHE A 24 5.21 -5.03 -18.20
N LEU A 25 5.73 -3.80 -18.37
CA LEU A 25 5.91 -2.85 -17.27
C LEU A 25 4.58 -2.49 -16.60
N PHE A 26 3.51 -2.34 -17.37
CA PHE A 26 2.17 -2.10 -16.84
C PHE A 26 1.66 -3.30 -16.03
N LEU A 27 1.92 -4.52 -16.49
CA LEU A 27 1.54 -5.75 -15.81
C LEU A 27 2.29 -5.95 -14.48
N VAL A 28 3.57 -5.60 -14.42
CA VAL A 28 4.39 -5.73 -13.19
C VAL A 28 4.42 -4.46 -12.33
N ARG A 29 3.65 -3.42 -12.68
CA ARG A 29 3.64 -2.13 -11.97
C ARG A 29 3.41 -2.30 -10.48
N ASP A 30 2.47 -3.13 -10.08
CA ASP A 30 2.13 -3.30 -8.66
C ASP A 30 3.28 -3.94 -7.88
N ILE A 31 3.96 -4.93 -8.49
CA ILE A 31 5.16 -5.56 -7.92
C ILE A 31 6.30 -4.53 -7.82
N LEU A 32 6.50 -3.71 -8.86
CA LEU A 32 7.51 -2.64 -8.83
C LEU A 32 7.23 -1.62 -7.73
N LEU A 33 5.96 -1.24 -7.53
CA LEU A 33 5.56 -0.35 -6.44
C LEU A 33 5.80 -0.98 -5.07
N MET A 34 5.47 -2.26 -4.89
CA MET A 34 5.76 -2.98 -3.64
C MET A 34 7.26 -3.01 -3.34
N VAL A 35 8.09 -3.33 -4.34
CA VAL A 35 9.56 -3.33 -4.20
C VAL A 35 10.09 -1.93 -3.90
N PHE A 36 9.53 -0.90 -4.56
CA PHE A 36 9.91 0.50 -4.31
C PHE A 36 9.59 0.95 -2.88
N ILE A 37 8.39 0.65 -2.38
CA ILE A 37 8.00 0.91 -0.99
C ILE A 37 8.90 0.13 -0.03
N ALA A 38 9.15 -1.15 -0.31
CA ALA A 38 10.03 -1.98 0.49
C ALA A 38 11.46 -1.41 0.58
N LEU A 39 11.97 -0.84 -0.52
CA LEU A 39 13.26 -0.17 -0.58
C LEU A 39 13.28 1.10 0.28
N ILE A 40 12.22 1.90 0.26
CA ILE A 40 12.09 3.09 1.14
C ILE A 40 12.10 2.69 2.61
N ILE A 41 11.33 1.67 2.98
CA ILE A 41 11.29 1.15 4.35
C ILE A 41 12.66 0.59 4.75
N ALA A 42 13.30 -0.18 3.85
CA ALA A 42 14.60 -0.78 4.08
C ALA A 42 15.64 0.31 4.34
N ALA A 43 15.70 1.33 3.49
CA ALA A 43 16.56 2.49 3.65
C ALA A 43 16.38 3.21 4.99
N ALA A 44 15.14 3.29 5.48
CA ALA A 44 14.85 3.89 6.78
C ALA A 44 15.32 3.01 7.95
N ILE A 45 15.21 1.69 7.85
CA ILE A 45 15.62 0.75 8.89
C ILE A 45 17.14 0.50 8.89
N ASP A 46 17.79 0.63 7.74
CA ASP A 46 19.22 0.34 7.52
C ASP A 46 20.14 1.05 8.52
N GLY A 47 19.89 2.34 8.78
CA GLY A 47 20.73 3.13 9.71
C GLY A 47 20.63 2.70 11.17
N PRO A 48 19.41 2.55 11.73
CA PRO A 48 19.24 1.92 13.05
C PRO A 48 19.86 0.51 13.15
N VAL A 49 19.76 -0.31 12.09
CA VAL A 49 20.41 -1.63 12.05
C VAL A 49 21.93 -1.51 12.06
N ASP A 50 22.50 -0.61 11.27
CA ASP A 50 23.95 -0.36 11.23
C ASP A 50 24.48 0.13 12.58
N TRP A 51 23.72 0.98 13.27
CA TRP A 51 24.07 1.43 14.62
C TRP A 51 24.08 0.28 15.63
N MET A 52 23.15 -0.67 15.53
CA MET A 52 23.18 -1.90 16.35
C MET A 52 24.29 -2.86 15.93
N ALA A 53 24.57 -2.96 14.63
CA ALA A 53 25.65 -3.78 14.11
C ALA A 53 27.02 -3.27 14.58
N ALA A 54 27.21 -1.96 14.62
CA ALA A 54 28.40 -1.32 15.20
C ALA A 54 28.59 -1.61 16.70
N ARG A 55 27.51 -2.01 17.41
CA ARG A 55 27.53 -2.43 18.82
C ARG A 55 27.67 -3.95 19.00
N GLY A 56 27.92 -4.70 17.94
CA GLY A 56 28.16 -6.15 17.97
C GLY A 56 26.94 -7.03 17.72
N VAL A 57 25.77 -6.47 17.39
CA VAL A 57 24.57 -7.26 17.05
C VAL A 57 24.65 -7.76 15.60
N ARG A 58 24.33 -9.03 15.34
CA ARG A 58 24.27 -9.57 13.98
C ARG A 58 23.17 -8.83 13.21
N ARG A 59 23.45 -8.31 12.00
CA ARG A 59 22.48 -7.57 11.16
C ARG A 59 21.06 -8.18 11.10
N PRO A 60 20.86 -9.50 10.89
CA PRO A 60 19.51 -10.07 10.87
C PRO A 60 18.78 -9.98 12.21
N LEU A 61 19.49 -10.09 13.32
CA LEU A 61 18.91 -9.89 14.65
C LEU A 61 18.56 -8.41 14.85
N GLY A 62 19.45 -7.50 14.43
CA GLY A 62 19.18 -6.06 14.49
C GLY A 62 17.92 -5.68 13.70
N ALA A 63 17.82 -6.14 12.45
CA ALA A 63 16.63 -5.91 11.63
C ALA A 63 15.37 -6.44 12.32
N LEU A 64 15.39 -7.70 12.81
CA LEU A 64 14.25 -8.32 13.48
C LEU A 64 13.79 -7.51 14.70
N VAL A 65 14.73 -7.04 15.53
CA VAL A 65 14.46 -6.24 16.72
C VAL A 65 13.75 -4.92 16.35
N ILE A 66 14.21 -4.23 15.30
CA ILE A 66 13.55 -2.99 14.86
C ILE A 66 12.16 -3.25 14.31
N TYR A 67 11.98 -4.28 13.47
CA TYR A 67 10.63 -4.62 12.99
C TYR A 67 9.70 -4.92 14.15
N LEU A 68 10.13 -5.75 15.11
CA LEU A 68 9.35 -6.04 16.31
C LEU A 68 9.03 -4.78 17.12
N ALA A 69 9.99 -3.86 17.28
CA ALA A 69 9.76 -2.59 17.96
C ALA A 69 8.71 -1.72 17.25
N ILE A 70 8.79 -1.60 15.92
CA ILE A 70 7.82 -0.83 15.11
C ILE A 70 6.43 -1.47 15.20
N PHE A 71 6.32 -2.79 15.04
CA PHE A 71 5.05 -3.50 15.16
C PHE A 71 4.45 -3.40 16.55
N SER A 72 5.28 -3.50 17.60
CA SER A 72 4.83 -3.36 18.98
C SER A 72 4.32 -1.95 19.26
N LEU A 73 5.02 -0.92 18.76
CA LEU A 73 4.59 0.47 18.86
C LEU A 73 3.24 0.69 18.15
N LEU A 74 3.10 0.18 16.92
CA LEU A 74 1.85 0.27 16.16
C LEU A 74 0.70 -0.47 16.85
N ALA A 75 0.95 -1.68 17.34
CA ALA A 75 -0.06 -2.46 18.06
C ALA A 75 -0.50 -1.76 19.36
N ALA A 76 0.45 -1.17 20.11
CA ALA A 76 0.15 -0.39 21.29
C ALA A 76 -0.67 0.87 20.96
N PHE A 77 -0.31 1.58 19.89
CA PHE A 77 -1.05 2.74 19.40
C PHE A 77 -2.48 2.37 19.00
N VAL A 78 -2.67 1.30 18.22
CA VAL A 78 -4.00 0.83 17.81
C VAL A 78 -4.82 0.39 19.01
N TYR A 79 -4.21 -0.34 19.95
CA TYR A 79 -4.87 -0.78 21.19
C TYR A 79 -5.34 0.41 22.04
N TRP A 80 -4.58 1.50 22.10
CA TRP A 80 -4.97 2.74 22.79
C TRP A 80 -5.97 3.58 22.01
N ALA A 81 -5.83 3.69 20.68
CA ALA A 81 -6.67 4.51 19.84
C ALA A 81 -8.08 3.92 19.67
N LEU A 82 -8.19 2.60 19.53
CA LEU A 82 -9.46 1.88 19.37
C LEU A 82 -10.53 2.24 20.42
N PRO A 83 -10.27 2.18 21.75
CA PRO A 83 -11.28 2.49 22.75
C PRO A 83 -11.67 3.98 22.74
N VAL A 84 -10.74 4.89 22.45
CA VAL A 84 -11.01 6.33 22.34
C VAL A 84 -11.93 6.61 21.16
N LEU A 85 -11.59 6.06 19.99
CA LEU A 85 -12.41 6.16 18.79
C LEU A 85 -13.79 5.50 18.98
N ALA A 86 -13.84 4.31 19.58
CA ALA A 86 -15.10 3.64 19.89
C ALA A 86 -15.94 4.45 20.87
N GLY A 87 -15.33 5.11 21.87
CA GLY A 87 -16.00 6.02 22.78
C GLY A 87 -16.59 7.23 22.07
N GLN A 88 -15.84 7.84 21.13
CA GLN A 88 -16.31 8.97 20.32
C GLN A 88 -17.43 8.57 19.36
N LEU A 89 -17.33 7.40 18.71
CA LEU A 89 -18.38 6.87 17.86
C LEU A 89 -19.65 6.55 18.66
N ARG A 90 -19.52 5.99 19.87
CA ARG A 90 -20.65 5.79 20.79
C ARG A 90 -21.26 7.11 21.23
N ALA A 91 -20.45 8.13 21.54
CA ALA A 91 -20.93 9.46 21.89
C ALA A 91 -21.69 10.11 20.73
N LEU A 92 -21.16 10.00 19.50
CA LEU A 92 -21.81 10.50 18.29
C LEU A 92 -23.11 9.74 17.98
N ALA A 93 -23.12 8.40 18.15
CA ALA A 93 -24.32 7.59 18.04
C ALA A 93 -25.35 7.93 19.14
N SER A 94 -24.90 8.31 20.34
CA SER A 94 -25.76 8.71 21.46
C SER A 94 -26.33 10.12 21.35
N ILE A 95 -25.79 10.96 20.46
CA ILE A 95 -26.38 12.25 20.05
C ILE A 95 -27.43 12.03 18.92
N SER A 96 -27.46 10.83 18.32
CA SER A 96 -28.36 10.43 17.24
C SER A 96 -29.61 9.58 17.62
N PRO A 97 -30.02 9.34 18.88
CA PRO A 97 -31.33 8.76 19.11
C PRO A 97 -32.44 9.77 18.77
N ASP A 98 -32.21 11.08 18.97
CA ASP A 98 -33.18 12.12 18.60
C ASP A 98 -33.29 12.35 17.09
N TYR A 99 -32.21 12.17 16.32
CA TYR A 99 -32.27 12.21 14.86
C TYR A 99 -32.96 10.96 14.29
N LEU A 100 -32.63 9.76 14.79
CA LEU A 100 -33.33 8.54 14.40
C LEU A 100 -34.81 8.55 14.80
N ASN A 101 -35.15 9.05 16.00
CA ASN A 101 -36.54 9.18 16.44
C ASN A 101 -37.30 10.25 15.65
N ARG A 102 -36.67 11.36 15.23
CA ARG A 102 -37.29 12.35 14.33
C ARG A 102 -37.49 11.80 12.93
N LEU A 103 -36.54 11.04 12.39
CA LEU A 103 -36.73 10.36 11.10
C LEU A 103 -37.86 9.31 11.18
N VAL A 104 -37.95 8.52 12.25
CA VAL A 104 -39.01 7.51 12.43
C VAL A 104 -40.38 8.18 12.69
N ALA A 105 -40.42 9.29 13.44
CA ALA A 105 -41.64 10.06 13.65
C ALA A 105 -42.13 10.72 12.35
N ASP A 106 -41.25 11.31 11.55
CA ASP A 106 -41.60 11.84 10.22
C ASP A 106 -42.04 10.73 9.27
N ILE A 107 -41.39 9.55 9.30
CA ILE A 107 -41.81 8.38 8.51
C ILE A 107 -43.18 7.87 8.97
N SER A 108 -43.51 7.90 10.26
CA SER A 108 -44.83 7.46 10.77
C SER A 108 -45.97 8.39 10.35
N VAL A 109 -45.72 9.70 10.26
CA VAL A 109 -46.65 10.70 9.69
C VAL A 109 -46.74 10.56 8.17
N PHE A 110 -45.66 10.14 7.52
CA PHE A 110 -45.60 9.85 6.08
C PHE A 110 -46.32 8.54 5.71
N HIS A 111 -46.28 7.53 6.59
CA HIS A 111 -46.97 6.23 6.45
C HIS A 111 -48.50 6.37 6.47
N GLN A 112 -49.01 7.39 7.17
CA GLN A 112 -50.44 7.67 7.24
C GLN A 112 -50.96 8.42 6.00
N LYS A 113 -50.06 9.04 5.21
CA LYS A 113 -50.43 9.84 4.03
C LYS A 113 -50.05 9.22 2.68
N ILE A 114 -49.12 8.26 2.64
CA ILE A 114 -48.67 7.64 1.39
C ILE A 114 -48.75 6.12 1.54
N GLY A 115 -49.64 5.51 0.76
CA GLY A 115 -50.00 4.10 0.86
C GLY A 115 -48.86 3.10 0.64
N MET A 116 -49.17 1.83 0.94
CA MET A 116 -48.31 0.64 1.02
C MET A 116 -47.28 0.44 -0.12
N ASP A 117 -47.47 1.07 -1.27
CA ASP A 117 -46.62 0.95 -2.46
C ASP A 117 -45.21 1.56 -2.29
N TYR A 118 -45.07 2.62 -1.47
CA TYR A 118 -43.76 3.22 -1.17
C TYR A 118 -42.97 2.43 -0.13
N ALA A 119 -43.64 1.79 0.84
CA ALA A 119 -42.99 0.95 1.83
C ALA A 119 -42.38 -0.30 1.19
N GLN A 120 -43.06 -0.86 0.19
CA GLN A 120 -42.59 -2.02 -0.56
C GLN A 120 -41.37 -1.68 -1.43
N LYS A 121 -41.36 -0.52 -2.09
CA LYS A 121 -40.18 -0.01 -2.82
C LYS A 121 -39.00 0.33 -1.91
N LEU A 122 -39.24 0.81 -0.69
CA LEU A 122 -38.17 1.05 0.28
C LEU A 122 -37.54 -0.25 0.78
N LEU A 123 -38.36 -1.28 1.00
CA LEU A 123 -37.92 -2.63 1.37
C LEU A 123 -37.17 -3.33 0.22
N GLU A 124 -37.62 -3.18 -1.03
CA GLU A 124 -36.90 -3.68 -2.21
C GLU A 124 -35.54 -2.98 -2.35
N ASN A 125 -35.48 -1.65 -2.26
CA ASN A 125 -34.21 -0.90 -2.34
C ASN A 125 -33.25 -1.23 -1.18
N LEU A 126 -33.77 -1.47 0.03
CA LEU A 126 -32.96 -1.95 1.16
C LEU A 126 -32.47 -3.38 0.93
N SER A 127 -33.30 -4.26 0.39
CA SER A 127 -32.90 -5.64 0.06
C SER A 127 -31.82 -5.65 -1.03
N ASP A 128 -31.95 -4.84 -2.09
CA ASP A 128 -30.95 -4.73 -3.15
C ASP A 128 -29.65 -4.09 -2.66
N GLN A 129 -29.71 -3.14 -1.72
CA GLN A 129 -28.52 -2.62 -1.04
C GLN A 129 -27.88 -3.65 -0.09
N LEU A 130 -28.66 -4.54 0.55
CA LEU A 130 -28.16 -5.64 1.38
C LEU A 130 -27.58 -6.79 0.55
N TYR A 131 -28.15 -7.10 -0.61
CA TYR A 131 -27.61 -8.07 -1.57
C TYR A 131 -26.36 -7.51 -2.28
N GLY A 132 -26.36 -6.22 -2.65
CA GLY A 132 -25.17 -5.51 -3.11
C GLY A 132 -24.10 -5.38 -2.04
N ALA A 133 -24.48 -5.21 -0.77
CA ALA A 133 -23.57 -5.20 0.37
C ALA A 133 -22.95 -6.59 0.59
N THR A 134 -23.71 -7.69 0.51
CA THR A 134 -23.15 -9.05 0.68
C THR A 134 -22.18 -9.44 -0.45
N GLY A 135 -22.44 -9.04 -1.70
CA GLY A 135 -21.45 -9.14 -2.79
C GLY A 135 -20.21 -8.26 -2.57
N ASN A 136 -20.39 -7.05 -2.05
CA ASN A 136 -19.30 -6.15 -1.67
C ASN A 136 -18.54 -6.61 -0.43
N ILE A 137 -19.13 -7.35 0.51
CA ILE A 137 -18.44 -7.86 1.70
C ILE A 137 -17.39 -8.89 1.26
N PHE A 138 -17.71 -9.76 0.29
CA PHE A 138 -16.75 -10.73 -0.23
C PHE A 138 -15.62 -10.03 -1.02
N GLY A 139 -15.95 -9.05 -1.86
CA GLY A 139 -14.94 -8.24 -2.57
C GLY A 139 -14.08 -7.40 -1.63
N THR A 140 -14.67 -6.82 -0.58
CA THR A 140 -13.97 -6.06 0.46
C THR A 140 -13.06 -6.97 1.27
N ALA A 141 -13.52 -8.18 1.63
CA ALA A 141 -12.69 -9.16 2.32
C ALA A 141 -11.49 -9.60 1.46
N VAL A 142 -11.70 -9.87 0.17
CA VAL A 142 -10.62 -10.21 -0.78
C VAL A 142 -9.65 -9.04 -0.94
N ASN A 143 -10.13 -7.80 -1.03
CA ASN A 143 -9.28 -6.61 -1.14
C ASN A 143 -8.48 -6.33 0.14
N ILE A 144 -9.10 -6.47 1.32
CA ILE A 144 -8.41 -6.36 2.61
C ILE A 144 -7.35 -7.45 2.71
N PHE A 145 -7.69 -8.69 2.37
CA PHE A 145 -6.75 -9.81 2.40
C PHE A 145 -5.59 -9.59 1.43
N GLY A 146 -5.87 -9.14 0.20
CA GLY A 146 -4.87 -8.79 -0.80
C GLY A 146 -3.97 -7.63 -0.34
N GLY A 147 -4.54 -6.63 0.34
CA GLY A 147 -3.79 -5.51 0.93
C GLY A 147 -2.88 -5.94 2.08
N ILE A 148 -3.38 -6.77 3.00
CA ILE A 148 -2.58 -7.34 4.10
C ILE A 148 -1.47 -8.23 3.54
N PHE A 149 -1.78 -9.07 2.55
CA PHE A 149 -0.79 -9.91 1.89
C PHE A 149 0.29 -9.06 1.20
N SER A 150 -0.10 -7.99 0.51
CA SER A 150 0.83 -7.05 -0.11
C SER A 150 1.73 -6.37 0.92
N ALA A 151 1.17 -5.89 2.04
CA ALA A 151 1.94 -5.32 3.13
C ALA A 151 2.93 -6.33 3.73
N PHE A 152 2.49 -7.57 3.92
CA PHE A 152 3.34 -8.66 4.40
C PHE A 152 4.51 -8.93 3.45
N VAL A 153 4.26 -8.99 2.14
CA VAL A 153 5.31 -9.15 1.11
C VAL A 153 6.27 -7.96 1.13
N ILE A 154 5.77 -6.72 1.19
CA ILE A 154 6.60 -5.51 1.29
C ILE A 154 7.54 -5.61 2.49
N ILE A 155 7.04 -6.03 3.65
CA ILE A 155 7.83 -6.18 4.88
C ILE A 155 8.90 -7.26 4.73
N ILE A 156 8.57 -8.41 4.12
CA ILE A 156 9.55 -9.47 3.85
C ILE A 156 10.66 -8.99 2.91
N ILE A 157 10.29 -8.35 1.80
CA ILE A 157 11.26 -7.82 0.83
C ILE A 157 12.15 -6.79 1.51
N SER A 158 11.55 -5.89 2.29
CA SER A 158 12.26 -4.85 3.02
C SER A 158 13.24 -5.45 4.04
N PHE A 159 12.81 -6.44 4.81
CA PHE A 159 13.66 -7.16 5.76
C PHE A 159 14.83 -7.83 5.03
N TYR A 160 14.57 -8.53 3.94
CA TYR A 160 15.61 -9.19 3.15
C TYR A 160 16.64 -8.18 2.60
N LEU A 161 16.19 -7.02 2.11
CA LEU A 161 17.06 -5.95 1.64
C LEU A 161 17.97 -5.39 2.75
N VAL A 162 17.47 -5.25 3.98
CA VAL A 162 18.27 -4.78 5.13
C VAL A 162 19.28 -5.83 5.58
N VAL A 163 18.85 -7.10 5.62
CA VAL A 163 19.72 -8.22 5.97
C VAL A 163 20.85 -8.37 4.95
N GLN A 164 20.53 -8.21 3.67
CA GLN A 164 21.48 -8.35 2.57
C GLN A 164 22.06 -7.00 2.15
N ASP A 165 23.14 -6.59 2.84
CA ASP A 165 23.88 -5.32 2.60
C ASP A 165 24.21 -5.00 1.13
N LYS A 166 24.36 -6.04 0.31
CA LYS A 166 24.73 -5.94 -1.10
C LYS A 166 23.60 -6.30 -2.07
N GLY A 167 22.36 -6.49 -1.62
CA GLY A 167 21.25 -6.95 -2.45
C GLY A 167 21.04 -6.06 -3.69
N ILE A 168 20.91 -4.75 -3.46
CA ILE A 168 20.77 -3.74 -4.53
C ILE A 168 22.03 -3.69 -5.40
N LYS A 169 23.22 -3.79 -4.79
CA LYS A 169 24.50 -3.75 -5.51
C LYS A 169 24.66 -4.93 -6.47
N MET A 170 24.28 -6.13 -6.03
CA MET A 170 24.32 -7.35 -6.85
C MET A 170 23.29 -7.29 -7.98
N PHE A 171 22.06 -6.84 -7.68
CA PHE A 171 21.01 -6.69 -8.69
C PHE A 171 21.42 -5.69 -9.79
N LEU A 172 21.89 -4.50 -9.40
CA LEU A 172 22.38 -3.49 -10.33
C LEU A 172 23.58 -3.97 -11.14
N SER A 173 24.49 -4.71 -10.51
CA SER A 173 25.64 -5.29 -11.22
C SER A 173 25.24 -6.35 -12.24
N SER A 174 24.12 -7.05 -12.03
CA SER A 174 23.60 -8.07 -12.96
C SER A 174 22.93 -7.46 -14.19
N ILE A 175 22.26 -6.31 -14.05
CA ILE A 175 21.50 -5.69 -15.15
C ILE A 175 22.28 -4.58 -15.87
N THR A 176 23.36 -4.06 -15.25
CA THR A 176 24.13 -2.93 -15.79
C THR A 176 25.38 -3.42 -16.54
N PRO A 177 25.66 -2.90 -17.76
CA PRO A 177 26.91 -3.13 -18.47
C PRO A 177 28.14 -2.75 -17.65
N ALA A 178 29.24 -3.50 -17.81
CA ALA A 178 30.43 -3.41 -16.96
C ALA A 178 31.01 -1.99 -16.80
N GLU A 179 30.99 -1.19 -17.87
CA GLU A 179 31.47 0.19 -17.87
C GLU A 179 30.72 1.12 -16.89
N HIS A 180 29.41 0.91 -16.72
CA HIS A 180 28.55 1.80 -15.93
C HIS A 180 28.23 1.25 -14.53
N ARG A 181 28.68 0.02 -14.20
CA ARG A 181 28.46 -0.63 -12.90
C ARG A 181 28.86 0.22 -11.70
N PRO A 182 30.10 0.76 -11.59
CA PRO A 182 30.50 1.50 -10.40
C PRO A 182 29.66 2.77 -10.20
N TYR A 183 29.31 3.46 -11.29
CA TYR A 183 28.43 4.62 -11.24
C TYR A 183 27.02 4.24 -10.75
N ALA A 184 26.40 3.23 -11.36
CA ALA A 184 25.05 2.79 -11.02
C ALA A 184 24.92 2.35 -9.55
N VAL A 185 25.89 1.57 -9.06
CA VAL A 185 25.92 1.12 -7.66
C VAL A 185 26.08 2.30 -6.71
N SER A 186 27.01 3.21 -6.98
CA SER A 186 27.23 4.40 -6.13
C SER A 186 26.01 5.33 -6.09
N LEU A 187 25.29 5.45 -7.20
CA LEU A 187 24.09 6.27 -7.29
C LEU A 187 22.96 5.65 -6.46
N ALA A 188 22.78 4.34 -6.54
CA ALA A 188 21.76 3.64 -5.76
C ALA A 188 22.01 3.75 -4.25
N GLU A 189 23.26 3.60 -3.79
CA GLU A 189 23.63 3.79 -2.38
C GLU A 189 23.32 5.22 -1.90
N ARG A 190 23.60 6.23 -2.73
CA ARG A 190 23.26 7.63 -2.42
C ARG A 190 21.75 7.86 -2.34
N ILE A 191 20.98 7.27 -3.25
CA ILE A 191 19.52 7.34 -3.24
C ILE A 191 18.98 6.67 -1.97
N GLN A 192 19.42 5.47 -1.65
CA GLN A 192 19.03 4.74 -0.44
C GLN A 192 19.31 5.57 0.81
N THR A 193 20.53 6.11 0.95
CA THR A 193 20.90 6.92 2.10
C THR A 193 20.04 8.18 2.23
N LYS A 194 19.76 8.87 1.11
CA LYS A 194 18.90 10.06 1.10
C LYS A 194 17.45 9.75 1.45
N LEU A 195 16.88 8.70 0.84
CA LEU A 195 15.51 8.26 1.12
C LEU A 195 15.33 7.84 2.58
N GLY A 196 16.29 7.08 3.12
CA GLY A 196 16.27 6.66 4.52
C GLY A 196 16.31 7.84 5.48
N ARG A 197 17.18 8.83 5.24
CA ARG A 197 17.24 10.06 6.04
C ARG A 197 15.97 10.90 5.93
N TRP A 198 15.43 11.04 4.72
CA TRP A 198 14.20 11.77 4.46
C TRP A 198 13.01 11.14 5.19
N LEU A 199 12.82 9.82 5.11
CA LEU A 199 11.70 9.16 5.78
C LEU A 199 11.80 9.29 7.30
N ARG A 200 12.99 9.13 7.88
CA ARG A 200 13.20 9.32 9.33
C ARG A 200 12.91 10.75 9.76
N ALA A 201 13.35 11.75 8.99
CA ALA A 201 13.05 13.15 9.27
C ALA A 201 11.54 13.42 9.20
N GLN A 202 10.86 12.88 8.19
CA GLN A 202 9.41 13.00 8.03
C GLN A 202 8.66 12.36 9.21
N LEU A 203 9.08 11.18 9.68
CA LEU A 203 8.47 10.49 10.82
C LEU A 203 8.66 11.22 12.16
N ILE A 204 9.71 12.04 12.30
CA ILE A 204 9.94 12.85 13.52
C ILE A 204 9.19 14.18 13.44
N THR A 205 8.99 14.71 12.23
CA THR A 205 8.40 16.03 12.01
C THR A 205 6.86 16.00 11.96
N MET A 206 6.27 14.86 11.58
CA MET A 206 4.81 14.62 11.59
C MET A 206 4.35 14.24 13.00
#